data_AF-A0A538TW35-F1
#
_entry.id   AF-A0A538TW35-F1
#
_cell.length_a   1.000
_cell.length_b   1.000
_cell.length_c   1.000
_cell.angle_alpha   90.00
_cell.angle_beta   90.00
_cell.angle_gamma   90.00
#
_symmetry.space_group_name_H-M   'P 1'
#
loop_
_entity.id
_entity.type
_entity.pdbx_description
1 polymer ?
#
loop_
_entity_poly.entity_id
_entity_poly.type
_entity_poly.pdbx_seq_one_letter_code
_entity_poly.pdbx_strand_id
1 'polypeptide(L)' 'MRDRDYGWTVEMQARAARAGLAVVEVPVRYRRRRGRSKISGTVRGVLSAGWKILFTIGRIRLGG' A
#
# COMPACT_ATOMS: atom_id res chain seq x y z
N MET A 1 0.95 2.14 -13.08
CA MET A 1 0.79 2.71 -11.72
C MET A 1 1.11 4.18 -11.82
N ARG A 2 0.20 5.06 -11.37
CA ARG A 2 0.32 6.52 -11.56
C ARG A 2 0.75 7.24 -10.28
N ASP A 3 0.30 6.78 -9.11
CA ASP A 3 0.85 7.23 -7.84
C ASP A 3 2.25 6.59 -7.65
N ARG A 4 3.26 7.36 -7.21
CA ARG A 4 4.62 6.86 -6.93
C ARG A 4 4.93 6.78 -5.43
N ASP A 5 4.01 7.21 -4.57
CA ASP A 5 4.18 7.26 -3.12
C ASP A 5 3.59 6.00 -2.44
N TYR A 6 2.59 6.15 -1.57
CA TYR A 6 1.96 5.03 -0.88
C TYR A 6 0.92 4.31 -1.73
N GLY A 7 0.35 4.98 -2.73
CA GLY A 7 -0.79 4.48 -3.50
C GLY A 7 -0.45 3.37 -4.49
N TRP A 8 0.80 3.26 -4.96
CA TRP A 8 1.16 2.31 -6.03
C TRP A 8 0.97 0.85 -5.63
N THR A 9 1.26 0.51 -4.37
CA THR A 9 1.12 -0.85 -3.85
C THR A 9 -0.35 -1.30 -3.89
N VAL A 10 -1.25 -0.41 -3.50
CA VAL A 10 -2.69 -0.64 -3.57
C VAL A 10 -3.17 -0.71 -5.02
N GLU A 11 -2.71 0.21 -5.89
CA GLU A 11 -3.04 0.19 -7.32
C GLU A 11 -2.62 -1.13 -7.99
N MET A 12 -1.44 -1.65 -7.63
CA MET A 12 -0.93 -2.91 -8.13
C MET A 12 -1.84 -4.08 -7.74
N GLN A 13 -2.14 -4.21 -6.44
CA GLN A 13 -2.97 -5.28 -5.91
C GLN A 13 -4.38 -5.24 -6.49
N ALA A 14 -4.97 -4.05 -6.59
CA ALA A 14 -6.30 -3.89 -7.18
C ALA A 14 -6.34 -4.26 -8.67
N ARG A 15 -5.30 -3.92 -9.45
CA ARG A 15 -5.21 -4.33 -10.85
C ARG A 15 -5.04 -5.83 -11.00
N ALA A 16 -4.22 -6.46 -10.16
CA ALA A 16 -4.04 -7.92 -10.16
C ALA A 16 -5.37 -8.63 -9.86
N ALA A 17 -6.11 -8.16 -8.86
CA ALA A 17 -7.43 -8.68 -8.52
C ALA A 17 -8.44 -8.49 -9.66
N ARG A 18 -8.50 -7.31 -10.29
CA ARG A 18 -9.39 -7.05 -11.43
C ARG A 18 -9.05 -7.87 -12.67
N ALA A 19 -7.78 -8.18 -12.88
CA ALA A 19 -7.31 -9.03 -13.97
C ALA A 19 -7.49 -10.53 -13.69
N GLY A 20 -8.06 -10.92 -12.54
CA GLY A 20 -8.29 -12.32 -12.17
C GLY A 20 -7.00 -13.12 -12.01
N LEU A 21 -5.88 -12.47 -11.70
CA LEU A 21 -4.60 -13.15 -11.52
C LEU A 21 -4.62 -14.01 -10.26
N ALA A 22 -4.00 -15.19 -10.32
CA ALA A 22 -3.77 -16.02 -9.15
C ALA A 22 -2.75 -15.32 -8.23
N VAL A 23 -3.15 -15.07 -6.98
CA VAL A 23 -2.31 -14.44 -5.95
C VAL A 23 -2.19 -15.39 -4.77
N VAL A 24 -0.96 -15.56 -4.27
CA VAL A 24 -0.66 -16.37 -3.09
C VAL A 24 0.26 -15.59 -2.16
N GLU A 25 0.04 -15.72 -0.86
CA GLU A 25 0.93 -15.18 0.16
C GLU A 25 1.99 -16.22 0.52
N VAL A 26 3.26 -15.84 0.43
CA VAL A 26 4.39 -16.72 0.76
C VAL A 26 5.05 -16.20 2.04
N PRO A 27 5.19 -17.02 3.10
CA PRO A 27 5.85 -16.60 4.31
C PRO A 27 7.34 -16.38 4.05
N VAL A 28 7.83 -15.18 4.35
CA VAL A 28 9.25 -14.82 4.22
C VAL A 28 9.80 -14.37 5.57
N ARG A 29 11.06 -14.74 5.86
CA ARG A 29 11.73 -14.29 7.08
C ARG A 29 11.99 -12.79 7.02
N TYR A 30 11.38 -12.03 7.91
CA TYR A 30 11.67 -10.60 8.05
C TYR A 30 12.86 -10.36 8.97
N ARG A 31 13.85 -9.60 8.51
CA ARG A 31 14.99 -9.19 9.33
C ARG A 31 14.65 -7.92 10.11
N ARG A 32 15.19 -7.80 11.32
CA ARG A 32 15.09 -6.56 12.08
C ARG A 32 15.72 -5.42 11.27
N ARG A 33 14.93 -4.38 11.01
CA ARG A 33 15.34 -3.16 10.32
C ARG A 33 16.57 -2.54 11.01
N ARG A 34 17.52 -2.03 10.21
CA ARG A 34 18.51 -1.03 10.66
C ARG A 34 17.97 0.37 10.37
N GLY A 35 17.96 1.25 11.38
CA GLY A 35 17.47 2.64 11.27
C GLY A 35 16.01 2.85 11.70
N ARG A 36 15.58 4.12 11.76
CA ARG A 36 14.21 4.51 12.16
C ARG A 36 13.27 4.58 10.95
N SER A 37 12.01 4.23 11.17
CA SER A 37 10.98 4.35 10.13
C SER A 37 10.78 5.81 9.76
N LYS A 38 10.79 6.12 8.46
CA LYS A 38 10.49 7.46 7.94
C LYS A 38 9.03 7.86 8.13
N ILE A 39 8.15 6.91 8.45
CA ILE A 39 6.69 7.07 8.45
C ILE A 39 6.09 6.66 9.80
N SER A 40 6.35 5.41 10.20
CA SER A 40 5.82 4.81 11.44
C SER A 40 6.42 5.41 12.72
N GLY A 41 7.39 6.32 12.61
CA GLY A 41 8.03 6.97 13.74
C GLY A 41 7.27 8.17 14.31
N THR A 42 6.22 8.66 13.63
CA THR A 42 5.42 9.80 14.09
C THR A 42 3.93 9.57 13.85
N VAL A 43 3.07 10.03 14.78
CA VAL A 43 1.61 9.94 14.64
C VAL A 43 1.13 10.62 13.34
N ARG A 44 1.68 11.79 13.03
CA ARG A 44 1.38 12.52 11.79
C ARG A 44 1.74 11.71 10.55
N GLY A 45 2.91 11.07 10.51
CA GLY A 45 3.33 10.23 9.38
C GLY A 45 2.42 9.02 9.17
N VAL A 46 1.99 8.37 10.26
CA VAL A 46 1.06 7.24 10.22
C VAL A 46 -0.32 7.68 9.70
N LEU A 47 -0.87 8.77 10.22
CA LEU A 47 -2.18 9.27 9.81
C LEU A 47 -2.19 9.74 8.35
N SER A 48 -1.16 10.47 7.91
CA SER A 48 -1.06 10.92 6.51
C SER A 48 -0.92 9.74 5.54
N ALA A 49 -0.13 8.72 5.89
CA ALA A 49 -0.01 7.51 5.07
C ALA A 49 -1.34 6.73 5.04
N GLY A 50 -1.98 6.54 6.19
CA GLY A 50 -3.27 5.85 6.30
C GLY A 50 -4.36 6.54 5.48
N TRP A 51 -4.48 7.86 5.58
CA TRP A 51 -5.42 8.64 4.78
C TRP A 51 -5.19 8.47 3.28
N LYS A 52 -3.94 8.56 2.81
CA LYS A 52 -3.60 8.41 1.39
C LYS A 52 -3.90 7.00 0.86
N ILE A 53 -3.63 5.97 1.66
CA ILE A 53 -3.97 4.57 1.33
C ILE A 53 -5.49 4.42 1.21
N LEU A 54 -6.26 4.83 2.23
CA LEU A 54 -7.72 4.72 2.24
C LEU A 54 -8.37 5.50 1.09
N PHE A 55 -7.90 6.73 0.85
CA PHE A 55 -8.35 7.54 -0.28
C PHE A 55 -8.08 6.85 -1.62
N THR A 56 -6.91 6.23 -1.78
CA THR A 56 -6.55 5.49 -3.00
C THR A 56 -7.44 4.27 -3.20
N ILE A 57 -7.73 3.52 -2.14
CA ILE A 57 -8.67 2.38 -2.17
C ILE A 57 -10.07 2.87 -2.58
N GLY A 58 -10.58 3.94 -1.96
CA GLY A 58 -11.88 4.52 -2.30
C GLY A 58 -11.94 4.97 -3.76
N ARG A 59 -10.90 5.65 -4.26
CA ARG A 59 -10.79 6.05 -5.66
C ARG A 59 -10.79 4.85 -6.61
N ILE A 60 -10.04 3.79 -6.29
CA ILE A 60 -10.03 2.56 -7.07
C ILE A 60 -11.43 1.91 -7.05
N ARG A 61 -12.13 1.93 -5.92
CA ARG A 61 -13.47 1.34 -5.79
C ARG A 61 -14.55 2.13 -6.52
N LEU A 62 -14.45 3.46 -6.58
CA LEU A 62 -15.46 4.36 -7.15
C LEU A 62 -15.20 4.72 -8.62
N GLY A 63 -13.94 4.91 -9.02
CA GLY A 63 -13.53 5.20 -10.40
C GLY A 63 -13.14 3.96 -11.19
N GLY A 64 -13.83 2.85 -10.92
CA GLY A 64 -13.56 1.55 -11.47
C GLY A 64 -14.11 1.32 -12.85
#